data_AF-A0AAV0KIH4-F1
#
_entry.id   AF-A0AAV0KIH4-F1
#
_cell.length_a   1.000
_cell.length_b   1.000
_cell.length_c   1.000
_cell.angle_alpha   90.00
_cell.angle_beta   90.00
_cell.angle_gamma   90.00
#
_symmetry.space_group_name_H-M   'P 1'
#
loop_
_entity.id
_entity.type
_entity.pdbx_description
1 polymer ?
#
loop_
_entity_poly.entity_id
_entity_poly.type
_entity_poly.pdbx_seq_one_letter_code
_entity_poly.pdbx_strand_id
1 'polypeptide(L)'
;MPRFRAELERLFPDKETVFHHLGNYLFNPSNQAWGLITRFYDAYLARADERIGLQVRVFNTKASPIPLVAKQLLKCTQSEGILPQLQVSTKVTNNTSSTKTKAVLIGSLYREFYEEMKYEYWTRASVDVHQASHEESQNSESNSHNMKALADIYLLSLCDVLVTSRWSTFGYVAQAIGRVKPWILNVPNTNYSGDRLPERACRRAVSMEPCFHYPPSYDMKKKVVVDGEVGTGPPVVHCEDVSWGLKLVNGRQIERLG
;
A
#
# COMPACT_ATOMS: atom_id res chain seq x y z
N MET A 1 17.03 -22.22 1.46
CA MET A 1 17.09 -23.60 0.94
C MET A 1 18.02 -23.66 -0.28
N PRO A 2 19.23 -24.22 -0.16
CA PRO A 2 20.24 -24.16 -1.23
C PRO A 2 19.76 -24.74 -2.58
N ARG A 3 18.95 -25.80 -2.54
CA ARG A 3 18.45 -26.51 -3.73
C ARG A 3 17.67 -25.61 -4.70
N PHE A 4 16.95 -24.60 -4.22
CA PHE A 4 16.11 -23.74 -5.06
C PHE A 4 16.81 -22.47 -5.53
N ARG A 5 17.97 -22.14 -4.96
CA ARG A 5 18.59 -20.82 -5.13
C ARG A 5 18.96 -20.51 -6.58
N ALA A 6 19.66 -21.43 -7.23
CA ALA A 6 20.13 -21.25 -8.61
C ALA A 6 18.96 -21.06 -9.60
N GLU A 7 17.89 -21.82 -9.42
CA GLU A 7 16.73 -21.74 -10.31
C GLU A 7 15.94 -20.44 -10.06
N LEU A 8 15.75 -20.03 -8.80
CA LEU A 8 15.14 -18.73 -8.49
C LEU A 8 15.99 -17.56 -9.00
N GLU A 9 17.31 -17.70 -9.04
CA GLU A 9 18.21 -16.72 -9.64
C GLU A 9 18.07 -16.61 -11.16
N ARG A 10 17.78 -17.73 -11.83
CA ARG A 10 17.51 -17.78 -13.27
C ARG A 10 16.12 -17.25 -13.63
N LEU A 11 15.10 -17.63 -12.88
CA LEU A 11 13.71 -17.24 -13.12
C LEU A 11 13.45 -15.76 -12.81
N PHE A 12 14.08 -15.25 -11.74
CA PHE A 12 13.90 -13.88 -11.27
C PHE A 12 15.26 -13.17 -11.16
N PRO A 13 15.79 -12.66 -12.30
CA PRO A 13 16.97 -11.80 -12.29
C PRO A 13 16.74 -10.53 -11.46
N ASP A 14 15.56 -9.93 -11.58
CA ASP A 14 15.10 -8.87 -10.68
C ASP A 14 14.38 -9.49 -9.47
N LYS A 15 15.02 -9.44 -8.31
CA LYS A 15 14.54 -10.07 -7.08
C LYS A 15 13.25 -9.47 -6.54
N GLU A 16 12.91 -8.25 -6.95
CA GLU A 16 11.73 -7.53 -6.49
C GLU A 16 10.48 -7.83 -7.34
N THR A 17 10.53 -8.79 -8.26
CA THR A 17 9.47 -9.02 -9.26
C THR A 17 8.78 -10.38 -9.14
N VAL A 18 9.07 -11.15 -8.10
CA VAL A 18 8.56 -12.52 -7.95
C VAL A 18 7.04 -12.53 -7.90
N PHE A 19 6.43 -11.79 -6.98
CA PHE A 19 4.97 -11.72 -6.90
C PHE A 19 4.37 -10.95 -8.08
N HIS A 20 5.05 -9.93 -8.58
CA HIS A 20 4.56 -9.18 -9.74
C HIS A 20 4.36 -10.09 -10.96
N HIS A 21 5.34 -10.92 -11.30
CA HIS A 21 5.25 -11.82 -12.45
C HIS A 21 4.28 -12.98 -12.19
N LEU A 22 4.42 -13.67 -11.05
CA LEU A 22 3.58 -14.83 -10.75
C LEU A 22 2.12 -14.43 -10.51
N GLY A 23 1.89 -13.30 -9.85
CA GLY A 23 0.56 -12.77 -9.57
C GLY A 23 -0.21 -12.43 -10.84
N ASN A 24 0.42 -11.68 -11.77
CA ASN A 24 -0.20 -11.35 -13.06
C ASN A 24 -0.38 -12.58 -13.97
N TYR A 25 0.44 -13.62 -13.82
CA TYR A 25 0.26 -14.87 -14.56
C TYR A 25 -0.90 -15.71 -14.03
N LEU A 26 -0.99 -15.87 -12.70
CA LEU A 26 -1.94 -16.78 -12.06
C LEU A 26 -3.33 -16.16 -11.87
N PHE A 27 -3.39 -14.89 -11.49
CA PHE A 27 -4.64 -14.26 -11.10
C PHE A 27 -5.18 -13.43 -12.25
N ASN A 28 -6.25 -13.91 -12.87
CA ASN A 28 -6.99 -13.18 -13.88
C ASN A 28 -8.45 -13.05 -13.39
N PRO A 29 -8.98 -11.84 -13.21
CA PRO A 29 -10.34 -11.65 -12.74
C PRO A 29 -11.35 -12.30 -13.69
N SER A 30 -12.43 -12.86 -13.13
CA SER A 30 -13.56 -13.31 -13.95
C SER A 30 -14.22 -12.12 -14.66
N ASN A 31 -15.01 -12.36 -15.71
CA ASN A 31 -15.73 -11.31 -16.42
C ASN A 31 -16.61 -10.46 -15.49
N GLN A 32 -17.19 -11.07 -14.46
CA GLN A 32 -18.02 -10.35 -13.48
C GLN A 32 -17.19 -9.37 -12.65
N ALA A 33 -16.04 -9.81 -12.13
CA ALA A 33 -15.12 -8.97 -11.39
C ALA A 33 -14.51 -7.89 -12.31
N TRP A 34 -14.10 -8.26 -13.52
CA TRP A 34 -13.56 -7.34 -14.52
C TRP A 34 -14.56 -6.26 -14.92
N GLY A 35 -15.84 -6.60 -15.01
CA GLY A 35 -16.91 -5.62 -15.24
C GLY A 35 -17.04 -4.60 -14.12
N LEU A 36 -16.82 -4.98 -12.85
CA LEU A 36 -16.81 -4.04 -11.72
C LEU A 36 -15.60 -3.09 -11.82
N ILE A 37 -14.43 -3.64 -12.09
CA ILE A 37 -13.16 -2.90 -12.22
C ILE A 37 -13.25 -1.87 -13.34
N THR A 38 -13.58 -2.31 -14.56
CA THR A 38 -13.60 -1.46 -15.75
C THR A 38 -14.63 -0.33 -15.64
N ARG A 39 -15.87 -0.63 -15.24
CA ARG A 39 -16.91 0.41 -15.09
C ARG A 39 -16.52 1.49 -14.08
N PHE A 40 -15.92 1.10 -12.96
CA PHE A 40 -15.48 2.07 -11.96
C PHE A 40 -14.29 2.89 -12.47
N TYR A 41 -13.28 2.23 -13.05
CA TYR A 41 -12.10 2.91 -13.60
C TYR A 41 -12.50 3.94 -14.65
N ASP A 42 -13.33 3.55 -15.63
CA ASP A 42 -13.76 4.43 -16.72
C ASP A 42 -14.57 5.63 -16.24
N ALA A 43 -15.43 5.41 -15.23
CA ALA A 43 -16.30 6.46 -14.70
C ALA A 43 -15.55 7.47 -13.81
N TYR A 44 -14.58 7.03 -13.02
CA TYR A 44 -14.02 7.84 -11.93
C TYR A 44 -12.51 8.07 -12.01
N LEU A 45 -11.74 7.19 -12.65
CA LEU A 45 -10.27 7.22 -12.58
C LEU A 45 -9.61 7.52 -13.94
N ALA A 46 -10.25 7.17 -15.06
CA ALA A 46 -9.61 7.20 -16.38
C ALA A 46 -9.16 8.60 -16.81
N ARG A 47 -9.90 9.65 -16.44
CA ARG A 47 -9.68 11.03 -16.90
C ARG A 47 -8.64 11.81 -16.10
N ALA A 48 -8.22 11.32 -14.94
CA ALA A 48 -7.24 12.02 -14.11
C ALA A 48 -5.83 11.92 -14.70
N ASP A 49 -5.05 13.00 -14.56
CA ASP A 49 -3.64 13.03 -14.95
C ASP A 49 -2.77 12.14 -14.05
N GLU A 50 -3.21 11.92 -12.80
CA GLU A 50 -2.54 11.07 -11.81
C GLU A 50 -3.56 10.38 -10.90
N ARG A 51 -3.36 9.09 -10.63
CA ARG A 51 -4.26 8.24 -9.83
C ARG A 51 -3.56 7.85 -8.54
N ILE A 52 -4.19 8.16 -7.41
CA ILE A 52 -3.64 7.95 -6.08
C ILE A 52 -4.48 6.90 -5.35
N GLY A 53 -3.92 5.72 -5.12
CA GLY A 53 -4.55 4.68 -4.32
C GLY A 53 -4.22 4.81 -2.85
N LEU A 54 -5.23 4.84 -1.98
CA LEU A 54 -5.07 4.87 -0.52
C LEU A 54 -5.72 3.61 0.06
N GLN A 55 -4.91 2.58 0.28
CA GLN A 55 -5.33 1.33 0.90
C GLN A 55 -5.25 1.46 2.43
N VAL A 56 -6.41 1.52 3.08
CA VAL A 56 -6.54 1.76 4.52
C VAL A 56 -7.11 0.53 5.22
N ARG A 57 -6.36 -0.04 6.16
CA ARG A 57 -6.77 -1.17 7.01
C ARG A 57 -6.48 -0.85 8.47
N VAL A 58 -7.53 -0.85 9.29
CA VAL A 58 -7.43 -0.65 10.75
C VAL A 58 -7.69 -1.97 11.47
N PHE A 59 -6.65 -2.66 11.93
CA PHE A 59 -6.78 -3.97 12.59
C PHE A 59 -7.41 -3.89 14.00
N ASN A 60 -7.20 -2.78 14.71
CA ASN A 60 -7.76 -2.55 16.03
C ASN A 60 -8.10 -1.07 16.17
N THR A 61 -9.40 -0.74 16.17
CA THR A 61 -9.89 0.64 16.27
C THR A 61 -9.64 1.29 17.62
N LYS A 62 -9.40 0.51 18.69
CA LYS A 62 -8.99 1.06 20.00
C LYS A 62 -7.52 1.50 19.97
N ALA A 63 -6.66 0.70 19.36
CA ALA A 63 -5.23 1.00 19.25
C ALA A 63 -4.90 1.98 18.12
N SER A 64 -5.79 2.12 17.13
CA SER A 64 -5.64 3.03 16.00
C SER A 64 -7.01 3.61 15.63
N PRO A 65 -7.49 4.63 16.37
CA PRO A 65 -8.78 5.26 16.09
C PRO A 65 -8.86 5.80 14.67
N ILE A 66 -10.03 5.63 14.03
CA ILE A 66 -10.27 6.07 12.65
C ILE A 66 -9.88 7.54 12.42
N PRO A 67 -10.27 8.52 13.27
CA PRO A 67 -9.88 9.91 13.07
C PRO A 67 -8.36 10.13 13.14
N LEU A 68 -7.65 9.36 13.98
CA LEU A 68 -6.19 9.45 14.09
C LEU A 68 -5.52 8.93 12.81
N VAL A 69 -6.01 7.81 12.27
CA VAL A 69 -5.52 7.23 11.02
C VAL A 69 -5.83 8.14 9.82
N ALA A 70 -7.00 8.79 9.79
CA ALA A 70 -7.36 9.75 8.75
C ALA A 70 -6.42 10.97 8.75
N LYS A 71 -6.15 11.55 9.93
CA LYS A 71 -5.15 12.61 10.09
C LYS A 71 -3.75 12.17 9.65
N GLN A 72 -3.37 10.92 9.95
CA GLN A 72 -2.10 10.37 9.52
C GLN A 72 -2.01 10.23 8.00
N LEU A 73 -3.09 9.78 7.35
CA LEU A 73 -3.18 9.63 5.90
C LEU A 73 -3.02 10.97 5.19
N LEU A 74 -3.71 12.02 5.67
CA LEU A 74 -3.56 13.39 5.19
C LEU A 74 -2.11 13.88 5.38
N LYS A 75 -1.55 13.72 6.59
CA LYS A 75 -0.16 14.12 6.87
C LYS A 75 0.82 13.42 5.92
N CYS A 76 0.69 12.11 5.72
CA CYS A 76 1.53 11.32 4.81
C CYS A 76 1.46 11.88 3.39
N THR A 77 0.25 11.94 2.83
CA THR A 77 0.04 12.34 1.43
C THR A 77 0.53 13.75 1.15
N GLN A 78 0.36 14.67 2.10
CA GLN A 78 0.82 16.05 1.99
C GLN A 78 2.34 16.18 2.15
N SER A 79 2.92 15.52 3.17
CA SER A 79 4.36 15.62 3.46
C SER A 79 5.23 15.03 2.36
N GLU A 80 4.73 14.00 1.67
CA GLU A 80 5.45 13.32 0.58
C GLU A 80 5.09 13.88 -0.80
N GLY A 81 4.35 15.00 -0.87
CA GLY A 81 3.99 15.66 -2.12
C GLY A 81 3.00 14.88 -3.00
N ILE A 82 2.35 13.85 -2.46
CA ILE A 82 1.36 13.03 -3.17
C ILE A 82 0.08 13.84 -3.41
N LEU A 83 -0.38 14.57 -2.39
CA LEU A 83 -1.53 15.46 -2.47
C LEU A 83 -1.15 16.89 -2.09
N PRO A 84 -1.84 17.91 -2.65
CA PRO A 84 -1.45 19.29 -2.45
C PRO A 84 -1.74 19.75 -1.01
N GLN A 85 -0.82 20.52 -0.43
CA GLN A 85 -0.94 21.11 0.91
C GLN A 85 -2.21 21.96 1.04
N LEU A 86 -2.93 21.83 2.15
CA LEU A 86 -4.21 22.51 2.38
C LEU A 86 -4.08 24.03 2.60
N GLN A 87 -2.94 24.49 3.13
CA GLN A 87 -2.70 25.92 3.32
C GLN A 87 -2.27 26.61 2.03
N VAL A 88 -3.03 27.63 1.65
CA VAL A 88 -2.70 28.58 0.58
C VAL A 88 -1.61 29.50 1.11
N SER A 89 -0.38 29.35 0.60
CA SER A 89 0.56 30.48 0.63
C SER A 89 -0.06 31.60 -0.22
N THR A 90 -0.31 32.75 0.41
CA THR A 90 -0.78 34.00 -0.22
C THR A 90 0.20 34.58 -1.26
N LYS A 91 1.30 33.89 -1.57
CA LYS A 91 2.13 34.19 -2.73
C LYS A 91 1.60 33.45 -3.93
N VAL A 92 0.70 34.13 -4.65
CA VAL A 92 0.40 33.85 -6.06
C VAL A 92 1.71 33.89 -6.83
N THR A 93 2.34 32.74 -6.99
CA THR A 93 3.35 32.54 -8.02
C THR A 93 2.56 32.18 -9.26
N ASN A 94 2.50 33.12 -10.21
CA ASN A 94 1.96 32.90 -11.55
C ASN A 94 2.83 31.85 -12.27
N ASN A 95 2.66 30.58 -11.92
CA ASN A 95 3.12 29.48 -12.73
C ASN A 95 1.92 28.99 -13.53
N THR A 96 1.89 29.38 -14.80
CA THR A 96 0.96 28.96 -15.85
C THR A 96 1.14 27.49 -16.25
N SER A 97 1.47 26.60 -15.31
CA SER A 97 1.37 25.16 -15.51
C SER A 97 -0.06 24.75 -15.22
N SER A 98 -0.76 24.19 -16.21
CA SER A 98 -2.07 23.56 -16.00
C SER A 98 -2.00 22.63 -14.78
N THR A 99 -2.81 22.90 -13.74
CA THR A 99 -2.83 22.09 -12.53
C THR A 99 -3.25 20.66 -12.89
N LYS A 100 -2.35 19.69 -12.73
CA LYS A 100 -2.67 18.27 -12.95
C LYS A 100 -3.84 17.84 -12.08
N THR A 101 -4.82 17.20 -12.68
CA THR A 101 -5.95 16.57 -12.01
C THR A 101 -5.53 15.26 -11.34
N LYS A 102 -5.96 15.04 -10.12
CA LYS A 102 -5.68 13.83 -9.34
C LYS A 102 -6.98 13.13 -8.98
N ALA A 103 -7.09 11.83 -9.25
CA ALA A 103 -8.17 10.99 -8.73
C ALA A 103 -7.64 10.17 -7.56
N VAL A 104 -8.28 10.30 -6.40
CA VAL A 104 -7.94 9.56 -5.18
C VAL A 104 -8.93 8.41 -5.02
N LEU A 105 -8.42 7.18 -5.00
CA LEU A 105 -9.20 5.98 -4.71
C LEU A 105 -8.94 5.51 -3.28
N ILE A 106 -9.98 5.48 -2.46
CA ILE A 106 -9.94 4.91 -1.10
C ILE A 106 -10.35 3.43 -1.18
N GLY A 107 -9.47 2.55 -0.69
CA GLY A 107 -9.78 1.13 -0.46
C GLY A 107 -9.80 0.84 1.04
N SER A 108 -10.99 0.76 1.63
CA SER A 108 -11.20 0.60 3.08
C SER A 108 -12.57 -0.02 3.36
N LEU A 109 -12.68 -0.75 4.48
CA LEU A 109 -13.97 -1.18 5.02
C LEU A 109 -14.80 0.01 5.53
N TYR A 110 -14.12 1.01 6.11
CA TYR A 110 -14.72 2.18 6.75
C TYR A 110 -14.90 3.32 5.76
N ARG A 111 -16.11 3.88 5.69
CA ARG A 111 -16.49 4.99 4.79
C ARG A 111 -15.95 6.33 5.27
N GLU A 112 -15.67 6.43 6.56
CA GLU A 112 -15.18 7.63 7.23
C GLU A 112 -13.88 8.16 6.59
N PHE A 113 -13.00 7.28 6.10
CA PHE A 113 -11.78 7.72 5.39
C PHE A 113 -12.08 8.44 4.08
N TYR A 114 -13.10 8.01 3.34
CA TYR A 114 -13.56 8.70 2.15
C TYR A 114 -14.21 10.03 2.49
N GLU A 115 -15.06 10.07 3.51
CA GLU A 115 -15.75 11.29 3.95
C GLU A 115 -14.74 12.36 4.37
N GLU A 116 -13.75 12.01 5.20
CA GLU A 116 -12.70 12.92 5.66
C GLU A 116 -11.84 13.44 4.50
N MET A 117 -11.34 12.55 3.63
CA MET A 117 -10.53 12.95 2.48
C MET A 117 -11.32 13.82 1.50
N LYS A 118 -12.58 13.47 1.25
CA LYS A 118 -13.45 14.25 0.37
C LYS A 118 -13.76 15.62 0.95
N TYR A 119 -13.98 15.72 2.26
CA TYR A 119 -14.21 16.99 2.94
C TYR A 119 -13.02 17.94 2.78
N GLU A 120 -11.81 17.45 3.04
CA GLU A 120 -10.58 18.27 2.97
C GLU A 120 -10.27 18.79 1.56
N TYR A 121 -10.57 17.99 0.53
CA TYR A 121 -10.30 18.36 -0.87
C TYR A 121 -11.54 18.87 -1.63
N TRP A 122 -12.71 19.01 -0.98
CA TRP A 122 -13.98 19.38 -1.64
C TRP A 122 -13.89 20.69 -2.45
N THR A 123 -13.13 21.67 -1.96
CA THR A 123 -12.99 22.99 -2.62
C THR A 123 -11.86 23.02 -3.66
N ARG A 124 -11.15 21.90 -3.87
CA ARG A 124 -9.97 21.83 -4.74
C ARG A 124 -10.34 21.16 -6.05
N ALA A 125 -10.62 21.98 -7.06
CA ALA A 125 -11.03 21.50 -8.39
C ALA A 125 -10.07 20.52 -9.08
N SER A 126 -8.82 20.40 -8.62
CA SER A 126 -7.82 19.47 -9.17
C SER A 126 -7.74 18.11 -8.46
N VAL A 127 -8.55 17.85 -7.43
CA VAL A 127 -8.54 16.58 -6.68
C VAL A 127 -9.96 16.06 -6.54
N ASP A 128 -10.23 14.87 -7.08
CA ASP A 128 -11.48 14.16 -6.86
C ASP A 128 -11.23 12.91 -6.01
N VAL A 129 -12.17 12.57 -5.14
CA VAL A 129 -12.03 11.49 -4.16
C VAL A 129 -13.16 10.49 -4.34
N HIS A 130 -12.82 9.22 -4.43
CA HIS A 130 -13.73 8.12 -4.72
C HIS A 130 -13.49 6.92 -3.81
N GLN A 131 -14.54 6.15 -3.55
CA GLN A 131 -14.47 4.86 -2.87
C GLN A 131 -15.44 3.91 -3.57
N ALA A 132 -14.93 2.76 -4.04
CA ALA A 132 -15.73 1.80 -4.78
C ALA A 132 -16.63 0.96 -3.88
N SER A 133 -16.10 0.51 -2.74
CA SER A 133 -16.83 -0.26 -1.74
C SER A 133 -16.54 0.20 -0.30
N HIS A 134 -17.50 -0.03 0.60
CA HIS A 134 -17.39 0.26 2.04
C HIS A 134 -18.19 -0.77 2.83
N GLU A 135 -17.68 -2.01 2.90
CA GLU A 135 -18.46 -3.15 3.43
C GLU A 135 -18.58 -3.16 4.97
N GLU A 136 -17.97 -2.19 5.69
CA GLU A 136 -17.94 -1.99 7.16
C GLU A 136 -17.31 -3.13 7.97
N SER A 137 -17.44 -4.37 7.49
CA SER A 137 -16.96 -5.60 8.12
C SER A 137 -16.44 -6.57 7.06
N GLN A 138 -15.46 -7.39 7.43
CA GLN A 138 -14.91 -8.40 6.52
C GLN A 138 -15.78 -9.67 6.55
N ASN A 139 -16.37 -10.03 5.41
CA ASN A 139 -17.13 -11.28 5.26
C ASN A 139 -16.51 -12.21 4.21
N SER A 140 -15.50 -12.98 4.62
CA SER A 140 -14.74 -13.86 3.71
C SER A 140 -15.49 -15.10 3.23
N GLU A 141 -16.64 -15.44 3.83
CA GLU A 141 -17.49 -16.54 3.37
C GLU A 141 -18.42 -16.12 2.22
N SER A 142 -18.63 -14.82 2.03
CA SER A 142 -19.46 -14.29 0.96
C SER A 142 -18.66 -14.10 -0.34
N ASN A 143 -19.02 -14.86 -1.37
CA ASN A 143 -18.42 -14.71 -2.70
C ASN A 143 -18.60 -13.29 -3.26
N SER A 144 -19.77 -12.68 -3.05
CA SER A 144 -20.05 -11.31 -3.50
C SER A 144 -19.14 -10.28 -2.82
N HIS A 145 -18.89 -10.44 -1.52
CA HIS A 145 -17.96 -9.59 -0.75
C HIS A 145 -16.52 -9.78 -1.24
N ASN A 146 -16.08 -11.03 -1.42
CA ASN A 146 -14.75 -11.34 -1.93
C ASN A 146 -14.51 -10.79 -3.34
N MET A 147 -15.53 -10.80 -4.19
CA MET A 147 -15.45 -10.23 -5.54
C MET A 147 -15.28 -8.71 -5.51
N LYS A 148 -15.97 -8.00 -4.62
CA LYS A 148 -15.76 -6.55 -4.41
C LYS A 148 -14.35 -6.26 -3.88
N ALA A 149 -13.90 -7.04 -2.89
CA ALA A 149 -12.54 -6.93 -2.36
C ALA A 149 -11.48 -7.15 -3.46
N LEU A 150 -11.68 -8.15 -4.34
CA LEU A 150 -10.82 -8.37 -5.51
C LEU A 150 -10.85 -7.17 -6.47
N ALA A 151 -12.04 -6.63 -6.75
CA ALA A 151 -12.17 -5.46 -7.62
C ALA A 151 -11.41 -4.25 -7.05
N ASP A 152 -11.51 -4.00 -5.75
CA ASP A 152 -10.79 -2.92 -5.06
C ASP A 152 -9.27 -3.12 -5.10
N ILE A 153 -8.77 -4.35 -4.90
CA ILE A 153 -7.33 -4.68 -5.06
C ILE A 153 -6.87 -4.31 -6.47
N TYR A 154 -7.63 -4.70 -7.49
CA TYR A 154 -7.28 -4.42 -8.89
C TYR A 154 -7.33 -2.92 -9.19
N LEU A 155 -8.37 -2.21 -8.74
CA LEU A 155 -8.46 -0.77 -8.92
C LEU A 155 -7.29 -0.03 -8.26
N LEU A 156 -6.88 -0.43 -7.05
CA LEU A 156 -5.70 0.13 -6.39
C LEU A 156 -4.40 -0.20 -7.14
N SER A 157 -4.30 -1.39 -7.75
CA SER A 157 -3.14 -1.77 -8.58
C SER A 157 -3.02 -0.95 -9.87
N LEU A 158 -4.10 -0.31 -10.32
CA LEU A 158 -4.14 0.59 -11.48
C LEU A 158 -3.79 2.05 -11.14
N CYS A 159 -3.42 2.35 -9.89
CA CYS A 159 -3.03 3.68 -9.46
C CYS A 159 -1.53 3.93 -9.68
N ASP A 160 -1.18 5.18 -10.02
CA ASP A 160 0.21 5.62 -10.26
C ASP A 160 1.02 5.69 -8.95
N VAL A 161 0.36 6.09 -7.86
CA VAL A 161 0.93 6.15 -6.52
C VAL A 161 0.05 5.35 -5.57
N LEU A 162 0.67 4.61 -4.65
CA LEU A 162 -0.05 3.81 -3.65
C LEU A 162 0.44 4.14 -2.23
N VAL A 163 -0.50 4.41 -1.33
CA VAL A 163 -0.29 4.43 0.11
C VAL A 163 -0.95 3.19 0.71
N THR A 164 -0.23 2.41 1.52
CA THR A 164 -0.73 1.17 2.12
C THR A 164 -0.68 1.20 3.64
N SER A 165 -1.52 0.37 4.25
CA SER A 165 -1.48 0.11 5.68
C SER A 165 -0.52 -1.02 6.02
N ARG A 166 0.19 -0.89 7.13
CA ARG A 166 1.08 -1.94 7.67
C ARG A 166 0.31 -3.24 7.83
N TRP A 167 0.99 -4.38 7.67
CA TRP A 167 0.44 -5.73 7.84
C TRP A 167 -0.68 -6.10 6.86
N SER A 168 -1.12 -5.19 6.00
CA SER A 168 -2.24 -5.41 5.10
C SER A 168 -1.80 -6.21 3.88
N THR A 169 -2.09 -7.51 3.87
CA THR A 169 -1.86 -8.36 2.69
C THR A 169 -2.68 -7.90 1.48
N PHE A 170 -3.84 -7.28 1.70
CA PHE A 170 -4.63 -6.61 0.67
C PHE A 170 -3.79 -5.55 -0.08
N GLY A 171 -3.04 -4.72 0.67
CA GLY A 171 -2.12 -3.73 0.10
C GLY A 171 -0.95 -4.38 -0.63
N TYR A 172 -0.39 -5.47 -0.09
CA TYR A 172 0.72 -6.18 -0.75
C TYR A 172 0.32 -6.75 -2.12
N VAL A 173 -0.89 -7.30 -2.25
CA VAL A 173 -1.36 -7.82 -3.54
C VAL A 173 -1.51 -6.67 -4.53
N ALA A 174 -2.17 -5.58 -4.14
CA ALA A 174 -2.37 -4.41 -5.01
C ALA A 174 -1.04 -3.81 -5.48
N GLN A 175 -0.08 -3.58 -4.57
CA GLN A 175 1.21 -2.98 -4.89
C GLN A 175 2.04 -3.86 -5.83
N ALA A 176 1.99 -5.19 -5.64
CA ALA A 176 2.82 -6.11 -6.40
C ALA A 176 2.23 -6.38 -7.79
N ILE A 177 0.90 -6.49 -7.92
CA ILE A 177 0.23 -6.53 -9.24
C ILE A 177 0.55 -5.26 -10.02
N GLY A 178 0.37 -4.08 -9.41
CA GLY A 178 0.56 -2.78 -10.03
C GLY A 178 2.03 -2.39 -10.27
N ARG A 179 2.98 -3.21 -9.81
CA ARG A 179 4.42 -2.90 -9.85
C ARG A 179 4.79 -1.58 -9.16
N VAL A 180 4.08 -1.25 -8.08
CA VAL A 180 4.25 0.01 -7.34
C VAL A 180 4.97 -0.25 -6.03
N LYS A 181 6.07 0.47 -5.80
CA LYS A 181 6.72 0.57 -4.48
C LYS A 181 5.92 1.57 -3.64
N PRO A 182 5.14 1.16 -2.63
CA PRO A 182 4.19 2.05 -1.97
C PRO A 182 4.84 2.95 -0.92
N TRP A 183 4.06 3.90 -0.42
CA TRP A 183 4.26 4.54 0.87
C TRP A 183 3.50 3.79 1.94
N ILE A 184 4.17 3.36 3.01
CA ILE A 184 3.56 2.57 4.08
C ILE A 184 3.29 3.48 5.27
N LEU A 185 2.04 3.57 5.72
CA LEU A 185 1.68 4.31 6.94
C LEU A 185 2.46 3.77 8.15
N ASN A 186 2.96 4.63 9.02
CA ASN A 186 3.59 4.18 10.27
C ASN A 186 2.55 3.80 11.33
N VAL A 187 2.95 3.14 12.42
CA VAL A 187 2.02 2.86 13.53
C VAL A 187 1.74 4.17 14.28
N PRO A 188 0.46 4.54 14.53
CA PRO A 188 0.15 5.64 15.43
C PRO A 188 0.68 5.34 16.84
N ASN A 189 1.32 6.31 17.50
CA ASN A 189 1.81 6.09 18.86
C ASN A 189 0.66 6.31 19.86
N THR A 190 0.00 5.22 20.27
CA THR A 190 -1.12 5.26 21.23
C THR A 190 -0.75 4.83 22.65
N ASN A 191 0.52 4.48 22.90
CA ASN A 191 0.99 4.02 24.22
C ASN A 191 1.24 5.15 25.22
N TYR A 192 1.30 6.41 24.76
CA TYR A 192 1.45 7.57 25.63
C TYR A 192 0.16 8.37 25.61
N SER A 193 -0.26 8.85 26.78
CA SER A 193 -1.46 9.66 27.00
C SER A 193 -1.49 10.88 26.07
N GLY A 194 -2.20 10.71 24.95
CA GLY A 194 -2.40 11.69 23.90
C GLY A 194 -2.29 11.06 22.52
N ASP A 195 -3.31 11.23 21.69
CA ASP A 195 -3.33 10.83 20.29
C ASP A 195 -2.22 11.58 19.52
N ARG A 196 -1.01 11.00 19.47
CA ARG A 196 0.16 11.61 18.82
C ARG A 196 0.48 10.87 17.52
N LEU A 197 0.44 11.64 16.43
CA LEU A 197 0.91 11.17 15.13
C LEU A 197 2.43 10.89 15.18
N PRO A 198 2.92 9.86 14.47
CA PRO A 198 4.35 9.65 14.33
C PRO A 198 5.00 10.84 13.63
N GLU A 199 6.28 11.09 13.95
CA GLU A 199 7.07 12.18 13.36
C GLU A 199 7.01 12.13 11.83
N ARG A 200 7.34 10.95 11.27
CA ARG A 200 7.07 10.59 9.88
C ARG A 200 5.76 9.84 9.79
N ALA A 201 4.79 10.37 9.04
CA ALA A 201 3.46 9.75 8.91
C ALA A 201 3.49 8.43 8.12
N CYS A 202 4.38 8.33 7.14
CA CYS A 202 4.62 7.12 6.37
C CYS A 202 6.08 7.02 5.96
N ARG A 203 6.45 5.92 5.31
CA ARG A 203 7.78 5.72 4.73
C ARG A 203 7.70 4.97 3.42
N ARG A 204 8.60 5.26 2.49
CA ARG A 204 8.66 4.50 1.23
C ARG A 204 9.11 3.07 1.51
N ALA A 205 8.41 2.10 0.91
CA ALA A 205 8.83 0.70 0.97
C ALA A 205 10.21 0.50 0.33
N VAL A 206 11.01 -0.44 0.80
CA VAL A 206 12.28 -0.87 0.20
C VAL A 206 12.04 -1.55 -1.15
N SER A 207 10.95 -2.32 -1.31
CA SER A 207 10.54 -2.92 -2.58
C SER A 207 9.03 -3.10 -2.67
N MET A 208 8.54 -3.44 -3.87
CA MET A 208 7.14 -3.79 -4.11
C MET A 208 6.76 -5.21 -3.64
N GLU A 209 7.73 -6.02 -3.20
CA GLU A 209 7.44 -7.38 -2.77
C GLU A 209 6.60 -7.43 -1.48
N PRO A 210 5.69 -8.41 -1.35
CA PRO A 210 4.97 -8.69 -0.12
C PRO A 210 5.91 -9.01 1.05
N CYS A 211 5.43 -8.80 2.27
CA CYS A 211 6.12 -9.25 3.47
C CYS A 211 5.71 -10.68 3.86
N PHE A 212 6.68 -11.56 4.08
CA PHE A 212 6.46 -12.84 4.74
C PHE A 212 6.46 -12.62 6.26
N HIS A 213 5.27 -12.59 6.86
CA HIS A 213 5.08 -12.22 8.28
C HIS A 213 5.62 -13.24 9.29
N TYR A 214 5.70 -14.51 8.93
CA TYR A 214 6.07 -15.59 9.86
C TYR A 214 7.18 -16.47 9.27
N PRO A 215 8.37 -15.90 9.03
CA PRO A 215 9.52 -16.63 8.53
C PRO A 215 10.03 -17.65 9.57
N PRO A 216 10.71 -18.72 9.12
CA PRO A 216 11.27 -19.72 10.02
C PRO A 216 12.49 -19.18 10.79
N SER A 217 12.59 -19.55 12.07
CA SER A 217 13.71 -19.25 12.97
C SER A 217 14.66 -20.43 13.18
N TYR A 218 14.54 -21.52 12.40
CA TYR A 218 15.33 -22.74 12.57
C TYR A 218 16.48 -22.84 11.57
N ASP A 219 17.73 -22.85 12.05
CA ASP A 219 18.92 -23.06 11.22
C ASP A 219 19.14 -24.55 11.00
N MET A 220 18.78 -25.04 9.82
CA MET A 220 18.94 -26.46 9.46
C MET A 220 20.38 -26.97 9.51
N LYS A 221 21.39 -26.12 9.29
CA LYS A 221 22.80 -26.54 9.31
C LYS A 221 23.29 -26.72 10.73
N LYS A 222 22.94 -25.76 11.59
CA LYS A 222 23.33 -25.78 13.02
C LYS A 222 22.39 -26.63 13.87
N LYS A 223 21.22 -27.00 13.33
CA LYS A 223 20.14 -27.72 14.00
C LYS A 223 19.62 -27.04 15.27
N VAL A 224 19.61 -25.71 15.28
CA VAL A 224 19.18 -24.89 16.43
C VAL A 224 18.14 -23.86 15.99
N VAL A 225 17.30 -23.46 16.93
CA VAL A 225 16.53 -22.22 16.79
C VAL A 225 17.50 -21.07 17.02
N VAL A 226 17.51 -20.09 16.11
CA VAL A 226 18.29 -18.85 16.29
C VAL A 226 17.39 -17.78 16.89
N ASP A 227 17.98 -16.88 17.67
CA ASP A 227 17.31 -15.66 18.11
C ASP A 227 17.13 -14.75 16.88
N GLY A 228 15.96 -14.83 16.26
CA GLY A 228 15.59 -14.13 15.03
C GLY A 228 15.32 -15.06 13.84
N GLU A 229 15.49 -14.54 12.63
CA GLU A 229 15.11 -15.22 11.39
C GLU A 229 16.32 -15.74 10.61
N VAL A 230 16.19 -16.96 10.08
CA VAL A 230 17.26 -17.57 9.29
C VAL A 230 17.23 -17.05 7.86
N GLY A 231 18.40 -16.66 7.35
CA GLY A 231 18.56 -16.27 5.95
C GLY A 231 18.34 -14.78 5.69
N THR A 232 18.47 -13.94 6.71
CA THR A 232 18.62 -12.49 6.57
C THR A 232 19.95 -12.16 5.89
N GLY A 233 19.92 -11.21 4.97
CA GLY A 233 21.05 -10.85 4.12
C GLY A 233 20.60 -10.75 2.66
N PRO A 234 21.09 -9.76 1.89
CA PRO A 234 20.59 -9.53 0.54
C PRO A 234 20.66 -10.79 -0.34
N PRO A 235 19.60 -11.09 -1.12
CA PRO A 235 18.46 -10.23 -1.43
C PRO A 235 17.28 -10.28 -0.44
N VAL A 236 17.44 -10.84 0.77
CA VAL A 236 16.37 -10.97 1.77
C VAL A 236 16.62 -10.01 2.93
N VAL A 237 15.66 -9.13 3.22
CA VAL A 237 15.74 -8.14 4.31
C VAL A 237 14.48 -8.12 5.15
N HIS A 238 14.55 -7.51 6.32
CA HIS A 238 13.37 -7.29 7.15
C HIS A 238 12.38 -6.34 6.50
N CYS A 239 11.09 -6.59 6.73
CA CYS A 239 10.03 -5.73 6.24
C CYS A 239 9.97 -4.40 7.01
N GLU A 240 9.43 -3.41 6.32
CA GLU A 240 9.24 -2.06 6.80
C GLU A 240 8.00 -1.95 7.71
N ASP A 241 7.16 -2.97 7.74
CA ASP A 241 5.91 -2.92 8.46
C ASP A 241 5.71 -4.04 9.49
N VAL A 242 6.41 -5.15 9.29
CA VAL A 242 6.57 -6.26 10.25
C VAL A 242 8.05 -6.44 10.55
N SER A 243 8.52 -6.03 11.72
CA SER A 243 9.97 -5.94 12.00
C SER A 243 10.70 -7.29 11.96
N TRP A 244 10.00 -8.38 12.28
CA TRP A 244 10.49 -9.76 12.17
C TRP A 244 10.16 -10.41 10.81
N GLY A 245 9.29 -9.79 10.01
CA GLY A 245 8.93 -10.31 8.70
C GLY A 245 10.09 -10.17 7.71
N LEU A 246 10.10 -10.99 6.66
CA LEU A 246 11.10 -10.95 5.60
C LEU A 246 10.49 -10.62 4.25
N LYS A 247 11.21 -9.87 3.41
CA LYS A 247 10.84 -9.61 2.01
C LYS A 247 12.06 -9.55 1.12
N LEU A 248 11.81 -9.67 -0.18
CA LEU A 248 12.84 -9.61 -1.21
C LEU A 248 13.16 -8.17 -1.63
N VAL A 249 14.43 -7.89 -1.82
CA VAL A 249 14.98 -6.65 -2.37
C VAL A 249 16.03 -6.96 -3.43
N ASN A 250 16.25 -6.03 -4.35
CA ASN A 250 17.23 -6.18 -5.40
C ASN A 250 18.61 -5.76 -4.86
N GLY A 251 19.66 -6.50 -5.26
CA GLY A 251 21.00 -6.31 -4.72
C GLY A 251 21.63 -4.95 -5.02
N ARG A 252 21.16 -4.25 -6.05
CA ARG A 252 21.66 -2.89 -6.39
C ARG A 252 21.23 -1.79 -5.42
N GLN A 253 20.30 -2.06 -4.50
CA GLN A 253 19.86 -1.06 -3.50
C GLN A 253 20.65 -1.13 -2.17
N ILE A 254 21.57 -2.10 -2.03
CA ILE A 254 22.31 -2.33 -0.77
C ILE A 254 23.35 -1.22 -0.48
N GLU A 255 23.85 -0.51 -1.50
CA GLU A 255 24.86 0.55 -1.34
C GLU A 255 24.30 1.88 -0.79
N ARG A 256 22.97 2.02 -0.60
CA ARG A 256 22.33 3.24 -0.09
C ARG A 256 21.70 3.11 1.30
N LEU A 257 21.88 1.95 1.95
CA LEU A 257 21.35 1.64 3.28
C LEU A 257 22.46 1.41 4.32
N GLY A 258 23.72 1.59 3.94
CA GLY A 258 24.89 1.61 4.82
C GLY A 258 25.32 3.03 5.16
#